data_AF-A0A9P6CU01-F1
#
_entry.id   AF-A0A9P6CU01-F1
#
_cell.length_a   1.000
_cell.length_b   1.000
_cell.length_c   1.000
_cell.angle_alpha   90.00
_cell.angle_beta   90.00
_cell.angle_gamma   90.00
#
_symmetry.space_group_name_H-M   'P 1'
#
loop_
_entity.id
_entity.type
_entity.pdbx_description
1 polymer ?
#
loop_
_entity_poly.entity_id
_entity_poly.type
_entity_poly.pdbx_seq_one_letter_code
_entity_poly.pdbx_strand_id
1 'polypeptide(L)'
;MASSALSCQFTGSPPLNTDIAGIGVRISTYVQAFLSIITITVSPSLTDIYNQAFPYVIMNISVTVAALVLGFSSNPQITLQDATVAWYFTVIPFVIHIIAGKKLAHRNKLHNAINTSSWDIIPNIVFLSIMYILSAAFTLAVFRHHETFGISPECNTAARVFFFGTRTITHRWFVGMAVVYGLLLAMVFIPMILKGLLLAWLLSSMRKPENDEERQEAERQQKHIAELKKKASAEVNFEADYRSGVVVFAVLVVWIVFTELTVVKNNFAPAEGSIWQFGQIFPLIILAVPLLSTARAVTEFVKGAPTRRAERARNGKPKEREGLIATIGNIINVPPAEDEKTEKGEIEEVKKSSENI
;
A
#
# COMPACT_ATOMS: atom_id res chain seq x y z
N MET A 1 29.59 43.35 3.61
CA MET A 1 29.02 42.87 4.89
C MET A 1 29.18 41.36 4.90
N ALA A 2 30.08 40.83 5.73
CA ALA A 2 30.24 39.38 5.87
C ALA A 2 28.95 38.85 6.52
N SER A 3 28.19 38.06 5.77
CA SER A 3 27.08 37.29 6.32
C SER A 3 27.71 36.31 7.32
N SER A 4 27.61 36.63 8.61
CA SER A 4 27.87 35.67 9.66
C SER A 4 26.94 34.50 9.39
N ALA A 5 27.47 33.41 8.86
CA ALA A 5 26.70 32.20 8.63
C ALA A 5 26.04 31.86 9.96
N LEU A 6 24.71 31.98 10.03
CA LEU A 6 23.93 31.68 11.21
C LEU A 6 24.20 30.21 11.53
N SER A 7 25.03 29.97 12.53
CA SER A 7 25.31 28.62 13.02
C SER A 7 24.07 28.12 13.74
N CYS A 8 23.65 26.89 13.45
CA CYS A 8 22.56 26.23 14.17
C CYS A 8 22.81 26.33 15.69
N GLN A 9 21.82 26.86 16.43
CA GLN A 9 21.93 27.08 17.87
C GLN A 9 21.87 25.79 18.70
N PHE A 10 21.47 24.69 18.06
CA PHE A 10 21.32 23.39 18.70
C PHE A 10 22.55 22.52 18.43
N THR A 11 23.01 21.79 19.44
CA THR A 11 24.05 20.75 19.28
C THR A 11 23.53 19.52 18.51
N GLY A 12 22.21 19.42 18.34
CA GLY A 12 21.50 18.40 17.58
C GLY A 12 20.39 19.02 16.72
N SER A 13 19.19 18.48 16.81
CA SER A 13 18.02 19.05 16.12
C SER A 13 17.20 19.96 17.05
N PRO A 14 16.46 20.94 16.53
CA PRO A 14 15.52 21.72 17.34
C PRO A 14 14.47 20.80 18.00
N PRO A 15 13.67 21.30 18.96
CA PRO A 15 12.65 20.49 19.61
C PRO A 15 11.68 19.86 18.61
N LEU A 16 11.34 18.58 18.83
CA LEU A 16 10.42 17.82 17.99
C LEU A 16 8.99 18.39 18.09
N ASN A 17 8.34 18.62 16.96
CA ASN A 17 6.93 19.00 16.95
C ASN A 17 6.06 17.79 17.37
N THR A 18 5.47 17.91 18.55
CA THR A 18 4.72 16.85 19.22
C THR A 18 3.41 16.48 18.54
N ASP A 19 2.85 17.34 17.70
CA ASP A 19 1.59 17.09 16.99
C ASP A 19 1.81 16.36 15.65
N ILE A 20 3.02 16.42 15.10
CA ILE A 20 3.37 15.76 13.82
C ILE A 20 4.19 14.50 14.03
N ALA A 21 5.24 14.58 14.86
CA ALA A 21 6.20 13.49 15.05
C ALA A 21 6.23 12.98 16.50
N GLY A 22 5.32 13.47 17.34
CA GLY A 22 5.22 13.07 18.74
C GLY A 22 4.98 11.59 18.95
N ILE A 23 5.19 11.15 20.20
CA ILE A 23 5.13 9.73 20.56
C ILE A 23 3.72 9.15 20.35
N GLY A 24 2.66 9.91 20.64
CA GLY A 24 1.27 9.49 20.40
C GLY A 24 0.98 9.21 18.92
N VAL A 25 1.41 10.11 18.03
CA VAL A 25 1.25 9.95 16.56
C VAL A 25 2.03 8.75 16.03
N ARG A 26 3.25 8.54 16.55
CA ARG A 26 4.08 7.38 16.19
C ARG A 26 3.42 6.07 16.61
N ILE A 27 3.04 5.96 17.88
CA ILE A 27 2.39 4.77 18.41
C ILE A 27 1.09 4.49 17.65
N SER A 28 0.25 5.51 17.40
CA SER A 28 -1.00 5.30 16.66
C SER A 28 -0.74 4.80 15.24
N THR A 29 0.25 5.37 14.55
CA THR A 29 0.66 4.92 13.22
C THR A 29 1.10 3.46 13.22
N TYR A 30 1.92 3.05 14.19
CA TYR A 30 2.42 1.67 14.29
C TYR A 30 1.32 0.68 14.65
N VAL A 31 0.48 1.01 15.64
CA VAL A 31 -0.64 0.16 16.04
C VAL A 31 -1.63 0.01 14.90
N GLN A 32 -1.96 1.10 14.20
CA GLN A 32 -2.90 1.04 13.09
C GLN A 32 -2.36 0.25 11.89
N ALA A 33 -1.06 0.37 11.60
CA ALA A 33 -0.38 -0.47 10.63
C ALA A 33 -0.48 -1.95 11.00
N PHE A 34 -0.22 -2.29 12.27
CA PHE A 34 -0.31 -3.66 12.76
C PHE A 34 -1.73 -4.23 12.71
N LEU A 35 -2.72 -3.47 13.17
CA LEU A 35 -4.14 -3.86 13.12
C LEU A 35 -4.60 -4.06 11.65
N SER A 36 -4.11 -3.25 10.73
CA SER A 36 -4.38 -3.41 9.30
C SER A 36 -3.83 -4.73 8.78
N ILE A 37 -2.58 -5.08 9.11
CA ILE A 37 -1.97 -6.36 8.72
C ILE A 37 -2.77 -7.54 9.29
N ILE A 38 -3.17 -7.48 10.56
CA ILE A 38 -4.00 -8.54 11.18
C ILE A 38 -5.31 -8.68 10.41
N THR A 39 -6.06 -7.60 10.23
CA THR A 39 -7.38 -7.65 9.56
C THR A 39 -7.26 -8.12 8.12
N ILE A 40 -6.25 -7.65 7.37
CA ILE A 40 -5.96 -8.14 6.02
C ILE A 40 -5.69 -9.65 6.07
N THR A 41 -4.97 -10.15 7.06
CA THR A 41 -4.58 -11.56 7.17
C THR A 41 -5.76 -12.46 7.55
N VAL A 42 -6.57 -12.04 8.54
CA VAL A 42 -7.60 -12.90 9.14
C VAL A 42 -8.99 -12.70 8.55
N SER A 43 -9.32 -11.52 8.02
CA SER A 43 -10.66 -11.25 7.52
C SER A 43 -10.85 -11.77 6.08
N PRO A 44 -11.91 -12.56 5.84
CA PRO A 44 -12.34 -12.90 4.49
C PRO A 44 -13.12 -11.74 3.84
N SER A 45 -13.66 -10.82 4.63
CA SER A 45 -14.52 -9.71 4.18
C SER A 45 -13.70 -8.55 3.65
N LEU A 46 -13.95 -8.16 2.39
CA LEU A 46 -13.32 -6.96 1.82
C LEU A 46 -13.79 -5.69 2.53
N THR A 47 -15.05 -5.64 2.95
CA THR A 47 -15.63 -4.53 3.69
C THR A 47 -14.89 -4.29 5.00
N ASP A 48 -14.52 -5.34 5.72
CA ASP A 48 -13.75 -5.20 6.98
C ASP A 48 -12.34 -4.66 6.70
N ILE A 49 -11.71 -5.14 5.63
CA ILE A 49 -10.38 -4.66 5.21
C ILE A 49 -10.44 -3.17 4.87
N TYR A 50 -11.47 -2.74 4.14
CA TYR A 50 -11.65 -1.32 3.81
C TYR A 50 -11.99 -0.47 5.03
N ASN A 51 -12.89 -0.94 5.90
CA ASN A 51 -13.24 -0.25 7.15
C ASN A 51 -12.02 -0.10 8.07
N GLN A 52 -11.10 -1.05 8.04
CA GLN A 52 -9.84 -0.98 8.77
C GLN A 52 -8.83 -0.03 8.10
N ALA A 53 -8.73 -0.06 6.77
CA ALA A 53 -7.80 0.77 6.00
C ALA A 53 -8.20 2.25 5.99
N PHE A 54 -9.50 2.55 5.95
CA PHE A 54 -10.00 3.91 5.77
C PHE A 54 -9.53 4.89 6.86
N PRO A 55 -9.67 4.60 8.17
CA PRO A 55 -9.13 5.48 9.21
C PRO A 55 -7.61 5.66 9.11
N TYR A 56 -6.90 4.67 8.57
CA TYR A 56 -5.45 4.73 8.42
C TYR A 56 -5.04 5.66 7.28
N VAL A 57 -5.75 5.60 6.16
CA VAL A 57 -5.60 6.52 5.03
C VAL A 57 -5.91 7.95 5.47
N ILE A 58 -7.03 8.17 6.19
CA ILE A 58 -7.41 9.50 6.68
C ILE A 58 -6.34 10.07 7.61
N MET A 59 -5.83 9.29 8.56
CA MET A 59 -4.76 9.75 9.46
C MET A 59 -3.50 10.17 8.69
N ASN A 60 -3.08 9.40 7.67
CA ASN A 60 -1.92 9.74 6.86
C ASN A 60 -2.13 10.99 6.00
N ILE A 61 -3.34 11.17 5.44
CA ILE A 61 -3.71 12.41 4.75
C ILE A 61 -3.58 13.58 5.72
N SER A 62 -4.17 13.48 6.93
CA SER A 62 -4.14 14.54 7.93
C SER A 62 -2.71 14.92 8.34
N VAL A 63 -1.85 13.95 8.64
CA VAL A 63 -0.44 14.21 8.99
C VAL A 63 0.31 14.85 7.83
N THR A 64 0.10 14.36 6.60
CA THR A 64 0.77 14.91 5.40
C THR A 64 0.35 16.35 5.13
N VAL A 65 -0.96 16.63 5.20
CA VAL A 65 -1.51 17.98 5.01
C VAL A 65 -1.02 18.92 6.11
N ALA A 66 -1.05 18.48 7.38
CA ALA A 66 -0.56 19.28 8.49
C ALA A 66 0.94 19.59 8.34
N ALA A 67 1.76 18.61 7.96
CA ALA A 67 3.18 18.82 7.72
C ALA A 67 3.44 19.78 6.53
N LEU A 68 2.66 19.69 5.45
CA LEU A 68 2.74 20.64 4.34
C LEU A 68 2.40 22.07 4.78
N VAL A 69 1.27 22.25 5.47
CA VAL A 69 0.79 23.58 5.89
C VAL A 69 1.75 24.21 6.89
N LEU A 70 2.18 23.45 7.91
CA LEU A 70 3.07 23.97 8.96
C LEU A 70 4.52 24.15 8.49
N GLY A 71 4.96 23.39 7.48
CA GLY A 71 6.33 23.46 6.95
C GLY A 71 6.54 24.56 5.91
N PHE A 72 5.49 24.92 5.16
CA PHE A 72 5.54 25.91 4.08
C PHE A 72 4.75 27.20 4.39
N SER A 73 4.26 27.39 5.61
CA SER A 73 3.66 28.65 6.03
C SER A 73 4.69 29.78 6.05
N SER A 74 4.23 31.04 6.06
CA SER A 74 5.10 32.21 6.25
C SER A 74 5.79 32.23 7.61
N ASN A 75 5.22 31.54 8.60
CA ASN A 75 5.78 31.33 9.93
C ASN A 75 5.81 29.82 10.20
N PRO A 76 6.82 29.11 9.69
CA PRO A 76 6.89 27.66 9.80
C PRO A 76 6.96 27.20 11.25
N GLN A 77 6.29 26.11 11.57
CA GLN A 77 6.17 25.56 12.94
C GLN A 77 6.78 24.16 13.11
N ILE A 78 7.35 23.63 12.03
CA ILE A 78 8.02 22.33 12.03
C ILE A 78 9.41 22.46 11.41
N THR A 79 10.28 21.53 11.77
CA THR A 79 11.63 21.38 11.23
C THR A 79 11.64 20.37 10.07
N LEU A 80 12.74 20.32 9.31
CA LEU A 80 12.95 19.29 8.29
C LEU A 80 12.95 17.88 8.89
N GLN A 81 13.42 17.74 10.13
CA GLN A 81 13.44 16.48 10.87
C GLN A 81 12.02 15.99 11.18
N ASP A 82 11.12 16.88 11.61
CA ASP A 82 9.70 16.56 11.82
C ASP A 82 9.05 16.09 10.50
N ALA A 83 9.29 16.82 9.41
CA ALA A 83 8.78 16.47 8.09
C ALA A 83 9.34 15.13 7.58
N THR A 84 10.60 14.82 7.93
CA THR A 84 11.20 13.51 7.61
C THR A 84 10.50 12.38 8.35
N VAL A 85 10.19 12.56 9.64
CA VAL A 85 9.43 11.56 10.41
C VAL A 85 8.02 11.39 9.82
N ALA A 86 7.35 12.49 9.48
CA ALA A 86 6.06 12.43 8.79
C ALA A 86 6.16 11.70 7.44
N TRP A 87 7.24 11.89 6.69
CA TRP A 87 7.51 11.19 5.43
C TRP A 87 7.59 9.67 5.63
N TYR A 88 8.27 9.20 6.69
CA TYR A 88 8.31 7.77 7.04
C TYR A 88 6.91 7.20 7.27
N PHE A 89 5.99 7.96 7.88
CA PHE A 89 4.62 7.50 8.08
C PHE A 89 3.90 7.27 6.76
N THR A 90 4.13 8.11 5.75
CA THR A 90 3.47 7.95 4.44
C THR A 90 3.90 6.69 3.68
N VAL A 91 5.09 6.14 3.98
CA VAL A 91 5.61 4.93 3.34
C VAL A 91 4.99 3.65 3.94
N ILE A 92 4.60 3.66 5.21
CA ILE A 92 4.03 2.46 5.86
C ILE A 92 2.71 2.01 5.20
N PRO A 93 1.72 2.90 4.98
CA PRO A 93 0.52 2.56 4.23
C PRO A 93 0.86 2.04 2.84
N PHE A 94 1.85 2.61 2.15
CA PHE A 94 2.24 2.17 0.81
C PHE A 94 2.58 0.68 0.77
N VAL A 95 3.45 0.24 1.69
CA VAL A 95 3.85 -1.16 1.80
C VAL A 95 2.65 -2.07 2.10
N ILE A 96 1.83 -1.68 3.09
CA ILE A 96 0.67 -2.47 3.52
C ILE A 96 -0.35 -2.59 2.38
N HIS A 97 -0.70 -1.49 1.72
CA HIS A 97 -1.73 -1.46 0.69
C HIS A 97 -1.26 -2.03 -0.65
N ILE A 98 0.02 -2.01 -1.00
CA ILE A 98 0.49 -2.73 -2.20
C ILE A 98 0.30 -4.24 -2.01
N ILE A 99 0.70 -4.75 -0.85
CA ILE A 99 0.63 -6.20 -0.60
C ILE A 99 -0.84 -6.60 -0.41
N ALA A 100 -1.60 -5.82 0.35
CA ALA A 100 -3.05 -5.99 0.47
C ALA A 100 -3.75 -5.84 -0.89
N GLY A 101 -3.30 -4.92 -1.73
CA GLY A 101 -3.83 -4.61 -3.05
C GLY A 101 -3.65 -5.76 -4.04
N LYS A 102 -2.50 -6.46 -4.03
CA LYS A 102 -2.31 -7.67 -4.83
C LYS A 102 -3.24 -8.79 -4.39
N LYS A 103 -3.44 -8.94 -3.07
CA LYS A 103 -4.38 -9.89 -2.48
C LYS A 103 -5.83 -9.54 -2.83
N LEU A 104 -6.19 -8.27 -2.68
CA LEU A 104 -7.46 -7.69 -3.09
C LEU A 104 -7.69 -7.88 -4.57
N ALA A 105 -6.68 -7.71 -5.43
CA ALA A 105 -6.82 -7.92 -6.88
C ALA A 105 -7.08 -9.39 -7.23
N HIS A 106 -6.44 -10.33 -6.54
CA HIS A 106 -6.71 -11.76 -6.71
C HIS A 106 -8.14 -12.11 -6.25
N ARG A 107 -8.55 -11.61 -5.08
CA ARG A 107 -9.92 -11.73 -4.57
C ARG A 107 -10.93 -10.94 -5.41
N ASN A 108 -10.54 -9.83 -6.02
CA ASN A 108 -11.37 -8.94 -6.85
C ASN A 108 -11.49 -9.43 -8.27
N LYS A 109 -10.59 -10.23 -8.84
CA LYS A 109 -10.89 -10.91 -10.12
C LYS A 109 -12.08 -11.85 -9.94
N LEU A 110 -12.13 -12.53 -8.80
CA LEU A 110 -13.26 -13.35 -8.38
C LEU A 110 -14.47 -12.49 -8.00
N HIS A 111 -14.27 -11.35 -7.31
CA HIS A 111 -15.37 -10.45 -6.90
C HIS A 111 -15.96 -9.62 -8.04
N ASN A 112 -15.16 -9.08 -8.95
CA ASN A 112 -15.58 -8.33 -10.15
C ASN A 112 -16.23 -9.26 -11.18
N ALA A 113 -15.85 -10.54 -11.23
CA ALA A 113 -16.58 -11.53 -12.02
C ALA A 113 -17.97 -11.85 -11.42
N ILE A 114 -18.22 -11.47 -10.16
CA ILE A 114 -19.34 -12.03 -9.39
C ILE A 114 -20.26 -10.93 -8.84
N ASN A 115 -19.86 -9.91 -8.08
CA ASN A 115 -20.81 -8.94 -7.53
C ASN A 115 -20.15 -7.72 -6.87
N THR A 116 -20.15 -6.56 -7.50
CA THR A 116 -20.15 -5.32 -6.71
C THR A 116 -21.08 -4.30 -7.33
N SER A 117 -22.04 -3.84 -6.53
CA SER A 117 -22.35 -2.41 -6.48
C SER A 117 -21.02 -1.68 -6.32
N SER A 118 -20.47 -1.24 -7.45
CA SER A 118 -19.14 -0.65 -7.60
C SER A 118 -18.94 0.58 -6.71
N TRP A 119 -20.03 1.10 -6.13
CA TRP A 119 -20.07 2.27 -5.27
C TRP A 119 -19.30 2.14 -3.95
N ASP A 120 -19.15 0.97 -3.34
CA ASP A 120 -18.44 0.86 -2.04
C ASP A 120 -16.91 0.85 -2.17
N ILE A 121 -16.40 0.43 -3.35
CA ILE A 121 -14.96 0.38 -3.63
C ILE A 121 -14.44 1.74 -4.08
N ILE A 122 -15.27 2.53 -4.78
CA ILE A 122 -14.88 3.83 -5.35
C ILE A 122 -14.31 4.77 -4.28
N PRO A 123 -14.97 5.02 -3.13
CA PRO A 123 -14.43 5.90 -2.09
C PRO A 123 -13.04 5.46 -1.63
N ASN A 124 -12.83 4.17 -1.37
CA ASN A 124 -11.55 3.66 -0.92
C ASN A 124 -10.43 3.86 -1.96
N ILE A 125 -10.72 3.59 -3.24
CA ILE A 125 -9.75 3.86 -4.32
C ILE A 125 -9.44 5.35 -4.41
N VAL A 126 -10.46 6.21 -4.34
CA VAL A 126 -10.30 7.67 -4.41
C VAL A 126 -9.45 8.18 -3.24
N PHE A 127 -9.82 7.85 -1.99
CA PHE A 127 -9.07 8.29 -0.80
C PHE A 127 -7.65 7.75 -0.76
N LEU A 128 -7.46 6.47 -1.09
CA LEU A 128 -6.13 5.86 -1.15
C LEU A 128 -5.25 6.56 -2.18
N SER A 129 -5.82 6.90 -3.34
CA SER A 129 -5.07 7.58 -4.38
C SER A 129 -4.79 9.05 -4.03
N ILE A 130 -5.74 9.75 -3.40
CA ILE A 130 -5.51 11.10 -2.85
C ILE A 130 -4.33 11.08 -1.87
N MET A 131 -4.31 10.11 -0.95
CA MET A 131 -3.20 9.95 0.01
C MET A 131 -1.85 9.79 -0.70
N TYR A 132 -1.75 8.97 -1.75
CA TYR A 132 -0.48 8.78 -2.46
C TYR A 132 -0.07 9.99 -3.31
N ILE A 133 -1.01 10.69 -3.92
CA ILE A 133 -0.70 11.96 -4.61
C ILE A 133 -0.19 12.99 -3.60
N LEU A 134 -0.85 13.12 -2.45
CA LEU A 134 -0.39 14.01 -1.38
C LEU A 134 0.99 13.59 -0.86
N SER A 135 1.25 12.30 -0.67
CA SER A 135 2.56 11.79 -0.27
C SER A 135 3.65 12.09 -1.33
N ALA A 136 3.32 11.93 -2.62
CA ALA A 136 4.23 12.29 -3.71
C ALA A 136 4.52 13.80 -3.73
N ALA A 137 3.48 14.63 -3.64
CA ALA A 137 3.60 16.08 -3.58
C ALA A 137 4.41 16.53 -2.36
N PHE A 138 4.14 15.96 -1.18
CA PHE A 138 4.87 16.22 0.05
C PHE A 138 6.34 15.86 -0.08
N THR A 139 6.65 14.66 -0.58
CA THR A 139 8.02 14.21 -0.83
C THR A 139 8.75 15.20 -1.76
N LEU A 140 8.15 15.53 -2.90
CA LEU A 140 8.77 16.43 -3.87
C LEU A 140 8.96 17.84 -3.30
N ALA A 141 7.97 18.37 -2.59
CA ALA A 141 8.02 19.72 -2.02
C ALA A 141 9.10 19.83 -0.94
N VAL A 142 9.09 18.92 0.05
CA VAL A 142 10.04 18.92 1.18
C VAL A 142 11.47 18.77 0.67
N PHE A 143 11.73 17.77 -0.17
CA PHE A 143 13.11 17.49 -0.61
C PHE A 143 13.61 18.49 -1.67
N ARG A 144 12.72 19.13 -2.43
CA ARG A 144 13.08 20.27 -3.29
C ARG A 144 13.56 21.47 -2.46
N HIS A 145 12.93 21.73 -1.31
CA HIS A 145 13.23 22.90 -0.46
C HIS A 145 14.00 22.54 0.80
N HIS A 146 14.65 21.38 0.86
CA HIS A 146 15.24 20.87 2.11
C HIS A 146 16.29 21.81 2.73
N GLU A 147 16.93 22.69 1.95
CA GLU A 147 17.88 23.68 2.48
C GLU A 147 17.16 24.82 3.21
N THR A 148 15.98 25.23 2.75
CA THR A 148 15.23 26.39 3.26
C THR A 148 13.96 26.00 4.03
N PHE A 149 13.72 24.71 4.24
CA PHE A 149 12.48 24.20 4.82
C PHE A 149 12.43 24.41 6.34
N GLY A 150 11.25 24.80 6.84
CA GLY A 150 10.94 24.80 8.26
C GLY A 150 11.46 26.02 9.05
N ILE A 151 11.34 25.94 10.37
CA ILE A 151 11.63 27.06 11.30
C ILE A 151 13.11 27.36 11.50
N SER A 152 13.99 26.38 11.29
CA SER A 152 15.44 26.52 11.53
C SER A 152 16.22 25.97 10.34
N PRO A 153 16.17 26.63 9.17
CA PRO A 153 16.84 26.16 7.96
C PRO A 153 18.36 25.98 8.13
N GLU A 154 18.99 26.80 8.99
CA GLU A 154 20.39 26.67 9.37
C GLU A 154 20.75 25.32 10.02
N CYS A 155 19.76 24.62 10.60
CA CYS A 155 19.93 23.31 11.22
C CYS A 155 19.65 22.14 10.26
N ASN A 156 19.20 22.38 9.03
CA ASN A 156 18.82 21.32 8.09
C ASN A 156 20.02 20.48 7.62
N THR A 157 21.23 21.03 7.69
CA THR A 157 22.48 20.28 7.38
C THR A 157 22.77 19.18 8.38
N ALA A 158 22.28 19.31 9.63
CA ALA A 158 22.41 18.32 10.68
C ALA A 158 21.30 17.25 10.64
N ALA A 159 20.25 17.46 9.81
CA ALA A 159 19.12 16.55 9.70
C ALA A 159 19.59 15.20 9.13
N ARG A 160 19.31 14.13 9.88
CA ARG A 160 19.75 12.77 9.59
C ARG A 160 18.58 11.87 9.27
N VAL A 161 18.82 10.91 8.39
CA VAL A 161 17.90 9.84 8.05
C VAL A 161 18.59 8.50 8.26
N PHE A 162 17.87 7.52 8.82
CA PHE A 162 18.36 6.15 8.95
C PHE A 162 17.72 5.26 7.88
N PHE A 163 18.47 4.97 6.83
CA PHE A 163 18.06 4.06 5.76
C PHE A 163 19.28 3.24 5.31
N PHE A 164 19.39 2.01 5.80
CA PHE A 164 20.60 1.18 5.68
C PHE A 164 21.88 1.89 6.15
N GLY A 165 21.77 2.64 7.26
CA GLY A 165 22.82 3.46 7.82
C GLY A 165 22.38 4.91 8.03
N THR A 166 23.15 5.68 8.80
CA THR A 166 22.88 7.10 9.03
C THR A 166 23.45 7.93 7.88
N ARG A 167 22.58 8.70 7.21
CA ARG A 167 22.95 9.65 6.15
C ARG A 167 22.38 11.03 6.49
N THR A 168 23.01 12.08 6.00
CA THR A 168 22.42 13.42 6.05
C THR A 168 21.36 13.55 4.96
N ILE A 169 20.26 14.26 5.25
CA ILE A 169 19.17 14.46 4.29
C ILE A 169 19.63 15.30 3.10
N THR A 170 20.57 16.22 3.31
CA THR A 170 21.21 17.05 2.28
C THR A 170 22.07 16.26 1.29
N HIS A 171 22.31 14.97 1.54
CA HIS A 171 23.11 14.16 0.65
C HIS A 171 22.38 13.97 -0.69
N ARG A 172 23.01 14.41 -1.80
CA ARG A 172 22.42 14.40 -3.16
C ARG A 172 21.80 13.06 -3.57
N TRP A 173 22.43 11.94 -3.18
CA TRP A 173 21.89 10.61 -3.43
C TRP A 173 20.52 10.38 -2.76
N PHE A 174 20.35 10.82 -1.52
CA PHE A 174 19.08 10.63 -0.80
C PHE A 174 17.98 11.50 -1.40
N VAL A 175 18.27 12.77 -1.67
CA VAL A 175 17.36 13.69 -2.38
C VAL A 175 16.96 13.10 -3.73
N GLY A 176 17.92 12.60 -4.51
CA GLY A 176 17.67 11.93 -5.78
C GLY A 176 16.73 10.73 -5.65
N MET A 177 16.98 9.83 -4.68
CA MET A 177 16.13 8.68 -4.39
C MET A 177 14.71 9.09 -3.97
N ALA A 178 14.58 10.11 -3.13
CA ALA A 178 13.28 10.61 -2.68
C ALA A 178 12.50 11.25 -3.83
N VAL A 179 13.16 12.00 -4.72
CA VAL A 179 12.55 12.56 -5.94
C VAL A 179 12.08 11.46 -6.88
N VAL A 180 12.93 10.45 -7.12
CA VAL A 180 12.55 9.28 -7.95
C VAL A 180 11.36 8.56 -7.33
N TYR A 181 11.35 8.35 -6.02
CA TYR A 181 10.22 7.76 -5.30
C TYR A 181 8.93 8.58 -5.48
N GLY A 182 8.99 9.90 -5.30
CA GLY A 182 7.85 10.79 -5.50
C GLY A 182 7.30 10.77 -6.94
N LEU A 183 8.19 10.75 -7.94
CA LEU A 183 7.80 10.65 -9.35
C LEU A 183 7.18 9.27 -9.67
N LEU A 184 7.74 8.18 -9.14
CA LEU A 184 7.18 6.83 -9.31
C LEU A 184 5.77 6.73 -8.71
N LEU A 185 5.55 7.27 -7.52
CA LEU A 185 4.23 7.33 -6.91
C LEU A 185 3.24 8.12 -7.80
N ALA A 186 3.64 9.31 -8.26
CA ALA A 186 2.78 10.13 -9.11
C ALA A 186 2.41 9.40 -10.41
N MET A 187 3.39 8.76 -11.08
CA MET A 187 3.16 8.01 -12.33
C MET A 187 2.24 6.81 -12.15
N VAL A 188 2.27 6.14 -10.99
CA VAL A 188 1.40 4.98 -10.72
C VAL A 188 -0.01 5.41 -10.33
N PHE A 189 -0.14 6.40 -9.44
CA PHE A 189 -1.43 6.71 -8.82
C PHE A 189 -2.26 7.73 -9.58
N ILE A 190 -1.67 8.65 -10.36
CA ILE A 190 -2.45 9.57 -11.21
C ILE A 190 -3.32 8.78 -12.22
N PRO A 191 -2.79 7.82 -12.99
CA PRO A 191 -3.61 7.02 -13.89
C PRO A 191 -4.66 6.17 -13.14
N MET A 192 -4.36 5.72 -11.92
CA MET A 192 -5.32 4.98 -11.09
C MET A 192 -6.51 5.86 -10.68
N ILE A 193 -6.28 7.13 -10.32
CA ILE A 193 -7.36 8.10 -10.07
C ILE A 193 -8.16 8.34 -11.33
N LEU A 194 -7.50 8.64 -12.45
CA LEU A 194 -8.19 8.95 -13.69
C LEU A 194 -9.09 7.78 -14.13
N LYS A 195 -8.61 6.54 -14.00
CA LYS A 195 -9.43 5.34 -14.21
C LYS A 195 -10.58 5.24 -13.21
N GLY A 196 -10.34 5.49 -11.92
CA GLY A 196 -11.37 5.47 -10.89
C GLY A 196 -12.48 6.50 -11.11
N LEU A 197 -12.11 7.74 -11.47
CA LEU A 197 -13.03 8.82 -11.80
C LEU A 197 -13.80 8.53 -13.09
N LEU A 198 -13.12 8.02 -14.13
CA LEU A 198 -13.77 7.61 -15.37
C LEU A 198 -14.79 6.48 -15.12
N LEU A 199 -14.42 5.48 -14.32
CA LEU A 199 -15.33 4.39 -13.93
C LEU A 199 -16.52 4.94 -13.13
N ALA A 200 -16.28 5.80 -12.13
CA ALA A 200 -17.37 6.42 -11.37
C ALA A 200 -18.30 7.24 -12.28
N TRP A 201 -17.74 7.99 -13.22
CA TRP A 201 -18.50 8.76 -14.20
C TRP A 201 -19.32 7.86 -15.14
N LEU A 202 -18.71 6.82 -15.71
CA LEU A 202 -19.40 5.83 -16.55
C LEU A 202 -20.52 5.14 -15.78
N LEU A 203 -20.26 4.70 -14.55
CA LEU A 203 -21.24 4.05 -13.68
C LEU A 203 -22.39 5.00 -13.28
N SER A 204 -22.10 6.28 -13.05
CA SER A 204 -23.12 7.29 -12.81
C SER A 204 -23.97 7.59 -14.05
N SER A 205 -23.40 7.35 -15.23
CA SER A 205 -24.04 7.56 -16.53
C SER A 205 -24.80 6.32 -17.03
N MET A 206 -24.50 5.13 -16.48
CA MET A 206 -25.32 3.95 -16.73
C MET A 206 -26.70 4.15 -16.09
N ARG A 207 -27.68 4.34 -16.98
CA ARG A 207 -29.09 4.57 -16.67
C ARG A 207 -29.60 3.49 -15.72
N LYS A 208 -30.43 3.88 -14.74
CA LYS A 208 -31.21 2.92 -13.96
C LYS A 208 -31.99 2.02 -14.94
N PRO A 209 -32.08 0.69 -14.69
CA PRO A 209 -32.85 -0.21 -15.54
C PRO A 209 -34.27 0.36 -15.67
N GLU A 210 -34.67 0.60 -16.92
CA GLU A 210 -35.90 1.33 -17.24
C GLU A 210 -37.11 0.40 -17.18
N ASN A 211 -36.89 -0.91 -17.29
CA ASN A 211 -37.93 -1.91 -17.38
C ASN A 211 -37.85 -2.96 -16.25
N ASP A 212 -39.01 -3.44 -15.80
CA ASP A 212 -39.12 -4.41 -14.68
C ASP A 212 -38.50 -5.77 -15.04
N GLU A 213 -38.44 -6.13 -16.32
CA GLU A 213 -37.78 -7.35 -16.80
C GLU A 213 -36.27 -7.32 -16.55
N GLU A 214 -35.60 -6.20 -16.85
CA GLU A 214 -34.17 -6.03 -16.59
C GLU A 214 -33.88 -6.09 -15.08
N ARG A 215 -34.79 -5.56 -14.27
CA ARG A 215 -34.70 -5.63 -12.81
C ARG A 215 -34.79 -7.08 -12.31
N GLN A 216 -35.71 -7.87 -12.84
CA GLN A 216 -35.82 -9.28 -12.47
C GLN A 216 -34.62 -10.10 -12.93
N GLU A 217 -34.08 -9.84 -14.11
CA GLU A 217 -32.88 -10.53 -14.58
C GLU A 217 -31.67 -10.20 -13.71
N ALA A 218 -31.49 -8.94 -13.33
CA ALA A 218 -30.45 -8.51 -12.39
C ALA A 218 -30.59 -9.21 -11.03
N GLU A 219 -31.81 -9.37 -10.51
CA GLU A 219 -32.07 -10.10 -9.26
C GLU A 219 -31.74 -11.60 -9.37
N ARG A 220 -32.03 -12.24 -10.51
CA ARG A 220 -31.67 -13.65 -10.75
C ARG A 220 -30.16 -13.84 -10.84
N GLN A 221 -29.49 -12.95 -11.59
CA GLN A 221 -28.03 -12.93 -11.66
C GLN A 221 -27.45 -12.77 -10.26
N GLN A 222 -27.93 -11.82 -9.44
CA GLN A 222 -27.49 -11.63 -8.06
C GLN A 222 -27.65 -12.88 -7.18
N LYS A 223 -28.77 -13.61 -7.30
CA LYS A 223 -28.97 -14.86 -6.53
C LYS A 223 -27.97 -15.95 -6.93
N HIS A 224 -27.77 -16.17 -8.23
CA HIS A 224 -26.81 -17.17 -8.72
C HIS A 224 -25.38 -16.84 -8.27
N ILE A 225 -25.04 -15.56 -8.38
CA ILE A 225 -23.81 -14.96 -7.87
C ILE A 225 -23.62 -15.17 -6.36
N ALA A 226 -24.68 -15.04 -5.55
CA ALA A 226 -24.63 -15.25 -4.11
C ALA A 226 -24.35 -16.73 -3.76
N GLU A 227 -24.86 -17.66 -4.56
CA GLU A 227 -24.53 -19.09 -4.43
C GLU A 227 -23.08 -19.39 -4.83
N LEU A 228 -22.60 -18.81 -5.93
CA LEU A 228 -21.20 -18.89 -6.34
C LEU A 228 -20.28 -18.30 -5.26
N LYS A 229 -20.67 -17.19 -4.63
CA LYS A 229 -19.97 -16.59 -3.47
C LYS A 229 -19.90 -17.57 -2.31
N LYS A 230 -21.00 -18.26 -1.98
CA LYS A 230 -21.02 -19.27 -0.90
C LYS A 230 -20.05 -20.43 -1.19
N LYS A 231 -19.89 -20.81 -2.47
CA LYS A 231 -18.96 -21.87 -2.90
C LYS A 231 -17.50 -21.41 -2.95
N ALA A 232 -17.23 -20.23 -3.53
CA ALA A 232 -15.87 -19.72 -3.70
C ALA A 232 -15.25 -19.15 -2.41
N SER A 233 -16.09 -18.75 -1.44
CA SER A 233 -15.66 -18.23 -0.13
C SER A 233 -14.96 -19.27 0.77
N ALA A 234 -15.16 -20.57 0.53
CA ALA A 234 -14.66 -21.60 1.44
C ALA A 234 -13.17 -21.92 1.24
N GLU A 235 -12.62 -21.65 0.06
CA GLU A 235 -11.26 -22.06 -0.33
C GLU A 235 -10.35 -20.87 -0.63
N VAL A 236 -10.50 -19.79 0.14
CA VAL A 236 -9.51 -18.71 0.12
C VAL A 236 -8.18 -19.29 0.64
N ASN A 237 -7.10 -19.10 -0.14
CA ASN A 237 -5.74 -19.54 0.13
C ASN A 237 -5.17 -18.95 1.44
N PHE A 238 -5.68 -19.41 2.58
CA PHE A 238 -5.33 -18.95 3.91
C PHE A 238 -3.83 -19.02 4.17
N GLU A 239 -3.17 -20.06 3.63
CA GLU A 239 -1.74 -20.20 3.77
C GLU A 239 -0.96 -19.11 3.03
N ALA A 240 -1.37 -18.76 1.80
CA ALA A 240 -0.76 -17.66 1.06
C ALA A 240 -1.01 -16.32 1.75
N ASP A 241 -2.20 -16.15 2.31
CA ASP A 241 -2.59 -14.96 3.07
C ASP A 241 -1.77 -14.79 4.35
N TYR A 242 -1.59 -15.87 5.10
CA TYR A 242 -0.76 -15.90 6.30
C TYR A 242 0.70 -15.62 5.98
N ARG A 243 1.27 -16.28 4.97
CA ARG A 243 2.66 -16.05 4.52
C ARG A 243 2.88 -14.60 4.12
N SER A 244 1.96 -14.03 3.34
CA SER A 244 2.03 -12.61 2.94
C SER A 244 1.94 -11.68 4.16
N GLY A 245 1.02 -11.97 5.10
CA GLY A 245 0.89 -11.21 6.35
C GLY A 245 2.17 -11.21 7.19
N VAL A 246 2.85 -12.36 7.31
CA VAL A 246 4.13 -12.49 8.02
C VAL A 246 5.23 -11.66 7.35
N VAL A 247 5.31 -11.69 6.01
CA VAL A 247 6.28 -10.86 5.27
C VAL A 247 6.00 -9.37 5.49
N VAL A 248 4.74 -8.93 5.38
CA VAL A 248 4.36 -7.52 5.61
C VAL A 248 4.70 -7.11 7.04
N PHE A 249 4.43 -7.98 8.02
CA PHE A 249 4.77 -7.73 9.42
C PHE A 249 6.27 -7.56 9.62
N ALA A 250 7.11 -8.42 9.04
CA ALA A 250 8.56 -8.29 9.13
C ALA A 250 9.05 -6.97 8.51
N VAL A 251 8.53 -6.60 7.33
CA VAL A 251 8.86 -5.33 6.68
C VAL A 251 8.42 -4.14 7.53
N LEU A 252 7.22 -4.20 8.15
CA LEU A 252 6.73 -3.16 9.06
C LEU A 252 7.66 -2.99 10.26
N VAL A 253 8.09 -4.08 10.90
CA VAL A 253 9.01 -4.02 12.05
C VAL A 253 10.32 -3.35 11.66
N VAL A 254 10.91 -3.73 10.52
CA VAL A 254 12.13 -3.09 10.00
C VAL A 254 11.91 -1.59 9.78
N TRP A 255 10.75 -1.22 9.23
CA TRP A 255 10.43 0.18 8.97
C TRP A 255 10.22 1.02 10.24
N ILE A 256 9.57 0.44 11.26
CA ILE A 256 9.43 1.05 12.59
C ILE A 256 10.83 1.29 13.18
N VAL A 257 11.72 0.29 13.10
CA VAL A 257 13.11 0.44 13.56
C VAL A 257 13.82 1.56 12.81
N PHE A 258 13.66 1.68 11.48
CA PHE A 258 14.26 2.78 10.71
C PHE A 258 13.72 4.14 11.14
N THR A 259 12.41 4.22 11.43
CA THR A 259 11.76 5.46 11.87
C THR A 259 12.27 5.87 13.25
N GLU A 260 12.32 4.94 14.21
CA GLU A 260 12.80 5.21 15.58
C GLU A 260 14.30 5.51 15.62
N LEU A 261 15.12 4.81 14.83
CA LEU A 261 16.54 5.13 14.71
C LEU A 261 16.74 6.52 14.06
N THR A 262 15.89 6.90 13.11
CA THR A 262 15.91 8.26 12.55
C THR A 262 15.60 9.28 13.66
N VAL A 263 14.59 9.03 14.50
CA VAL A 263 14.26 9.94 15.60
C VAL A 263 15.43 10.06 16.59
N VAL A 264 15.98 8.93 17.04
CA VAL A 264 17.09 8.90 17.99
C VAL A 264 18.34 9.59 17.42
N LYS A 265 18.69 9.35 16.16
CA LYS A 265 19.92 9.89 15.54
C LYS A 265 19.88 11.38 15.26
N ASN A 266 18.70 11.98 15.22
CA ASN A 266 18.53 13.43 15.10
C ASN A 266 18.78 14.17 16.42
N ASN A 267 18.83 13.48 17.57
CA ASN A 267 19.09 14.08 18.89
C ASN A 267 18.28 15.37 19.11
N PHE A 268 16.95 15.28 19.04
CA PHE A 268 16.07 16.43 19.25
C PHE A 268 16.30 17.06 20.62
N ALA A 269 16.31 18.39 20.66
CA ALA A 269 16.29 19.12 21.92
C ALA A 269 15.03 18.77 22.73
N PRO A 270 15.10 18.81 24.07
CA PRO A 270 13.93 18.56 24.91
C PRO A 270 12.82 19.56 24.58
N ALA A 271 11.59 19.07 24.44
CA ALA A 271 10.44 19.93 24.20
C ALA A 271 10.14 20.77 25.45
N GLU A 272 9.90 22.06 25.26
CA GLU A 272 9.41 22.94 26.32
C GLU A 272 7.89 22.70 26.50
N GLY A 273 7.50 22.06 27.60
CA GLY A 273 6.09 21.88 27.97
C GLY A 273 5.65 20.43 28.17
N SER A 274 4.33 20.22 28.26
CA SER A 274 3.74 18.89 28.42
C SER A 274 4.00 18.04 27.17
N ILE A 275 4.58 16.85 27.37
CA ILE A 275 4.77 15.85 26.32
C ILE A 275 3.41 15.46 25.71
N TRP A 276 2.35 15.42 26.52
CA TRP A 276 0.99 15.07 26.10
C TRP A 276 0.20 16.31 25.72
N GLN A 277 0.05 16.51 24.41
CA GLN A 277 -0.80 17.54 23.81
C GLN A 277 -1.99 16.88 23.10
N PHE A 278 -3.01 17.68 22.77
CA PHE A 278 -4.22 17.19 22.11
C PHE A 278 -3.91 16.43 20.81
N GLY A 279 -2.95 16.90 20.01
CA GLY A 279 -2.55 16.24 18.76
C GLY A 279 -1.92 14.87 18.94
N GLN A 280 -1.45 14.51 20.15
CA GLN A 280 -0.98 13.16 20.47
C GLN A 280 -2.08 12.24 21.00
N ILE A 281 -3.02 12.78 21.78
CA ILE A 281 -4.11 12.00 22.39
C ILE A 281 -5.14 11.62 21.33
N PHE A 282 -5.46 12.54 20.42
CA PHE A 282 -6.50 12.35 19.42
C PHE A 282 -6.24 11.13 18.49
N PRO A 283 -5.04 10.92 17.91
CA PRO A 283 -4.74 9.73 17.13
C PRO A 283 -4.89 8.42 17.91
N LEU A 284 -4.59 8.42 19.21
CA LEU A 284 -4.77 7.24 20.06
C LEU A 284 -6.25 6.91 20.29
N ILE A 285 -7.10 7.93 20.44
CA ILE A 285 -8.56 7.74 20.56
C ILE A 285 -9.13 7.16 19.27
N ILE A 286 -8.66 7.63 18.10
CA ILE A 286 -9.10 7.12 16.79
C ILE A 286 -8.81 5.61 16.64
N LEU A 287 -7.85 5.05 17.37
CA LEU A 287 -7.56 3.61 17.33
C LEU A 287 -8.69 2.73 17.86
N ALA A 288 -9.66 3.27 18.61
CA ALA A 288 -10.74 2.47 19.20
C ALA A 288 -11.55 1.72 18.12
N VAL A 289 -11.89 2.40 17.02
CA VAL A 289 -12.66 1.82 15.91
C VAL A 289 -11.91 0.67 15.21
N PRO A 290 -10.68 0.86 14.70
CA PRO A 290 -9.93 -0.21 14.07
C PRO A 290 -9.60 -1.36 15.03
N LEU A 291 -9.39 -1.07 16.33
CA LEU A 291 -9.16 -2.11 17.33
C LEU A 291 -10.39 -3.02 17.48
N LEU A 292 -11.58 -2.43 17.60
CA LEU A 292 -12.83 -3.20 17.70
C LEU A 292 -13.12 -4.00 16.42
N SER A 293 -12.89 -3.41 15.24
CA SER A 293 -13.05 -4.10 13.96
C SER A 293 -12.09 -5.30 13.86
N THR A 294 -10.82 -5.10 14.18
CA THR A 294 -9.81 -6.16 14.17
C THR A 294 -10.15 -7.25 15.18
N ALA A 295 -10.60 -6.90 16.39
CA ALA A 295 -10.99 -7.87 17.41
C ALA A 295 -12.17 -8.75 16.97
N ARG A 296 -13.16 -8.17 16.29
CA ARG A 296 -14.28 -8.92 15.69
C ARG A 296 -13.78 -9.87 14.62
N ALA A 297 -12.96 -9.39 13.68
CA ALA A 297 -12.39 -10.21 12.61
C ALA A 297 -11.56 -11.39 13.16
N VAL A 298 -10.74 -11.16 14.20
CA VAL A 298 -9.98 -12.22 14.88
C VAL A 298 -10.92 -13.20 15.58
N THR A 299 -11.97 -12.72 16.26
CA THR A 299 -12.93 -13.58 16.96
C THR A 299 -13.68 -14.49 15.99
N GLU A 300 -14.17 -13.94 14.89
CA GLU A 300 -14.82 -14.71 13.82
C GLU A 300 -13.87 -15.71 13.18
N PHE A 301 -12.63 -15.27 12.93
CA PHE A 301 -11.58 -16.14 12.42
C PHE A 301 -11.35 -17.34 13.35
N VAL A 302 -11.18 -17.11 14.66
CA VAL A 302 -10.96 -18.18 15.64
C VAL A 302 -12.17 -19.11 15.74
N LYS A 303 -13.38 -18.57 15.80
CA LYS A 303 -14.63 -19.37 15.85
C LYS A 303 -14.80 -20.25 14.62
N GLY A 304 -14.37 -19.80 13.44
CA GLY A 304 -14.43 -20.59 12.21
C GLY A 304 -13.34 -21.65 12.06
N ALA A 305 -12.35 -21.73 12.98
CA ALA A 305 -11.22 -22.65 12.84
C ALA A 305 -11.60 -24.14 12.83
N PRO A 306 -12.54 -24.64 13.67
CA PRO A 306 -12.98 -26.04 13.62
C PRO A 306 -13.59 -26.42 12.27
N THR A 307 -14.45 -25.57 11.72
CA THR A 307 -15.09 -25.78 10.40
C THR A 307 -14.04 -25.87 9.30
N ARG A 308 -13.07 -24.95 9.26
CA ARG A 308 -11.98 -24.98 8.26
C ARG A 308 -11.11 -26.22 8.38
N ARG A 309 -10.88 -26.73 9.61
CA ARG A 309 -10.14 -27.99 9.81
C ARG A 309 -10.93 -29.19 9.31
N ALA A 310 -12.24 -29.24 9.56
CA ALA A 310 -13.12 -30.30 9.08
C ALA A 310 -13.21 -30.30 7.54
N GLU A 311 -13.33 -29.13 6.91
CA GLU A 311 -13.32 -28.97 5.46
C GLU A 311 -12.00 -29.43 4.83
N ARG A 312 -10.85 -29.06 5.42
CA ARG A 312 -9.54 -29.55 4.97
C ARG A 312 -9.38 -31.07 5.12
N ALA A 313 -9.90 -31.63 6.21
CA ALA A 313 -9.89 -33.09 6.39
C ALA A 313 -10.77 -33.79 5.34
N ARG A 314 -11.89 -33.19 4.96
CA ARG A 314 -12.81 -33.71 3.94
C ARG A 314 -12.26 -33.60 2.52
N ASN A 315 -11.63 -32.47 2.18
CA ASN A 315 -11.15 -32.21 0.82
C ASN A 315 -9.80 -32.89 0.50
N GLY A 316 -9.18 -33.53 1.50
CA GLY A 316 -7.85 -34.12 1.35
C GLY A 316 -6.77 -33.06 1.16
N LYS A 317 -5.52 -33.50 1.00
CA LYS A 317 -4.45 -32.57 0.59
C LYS A 317 -4.75 -32.13 -0.85
N PRO A 318 -4.73 -30.82 -1.15
CA PRO A 318 -4.93 -30.36 -2.52
C PRO A 318 -3.93 -31.05 -3.44
N LYS A 319 -4.43 -31.72 -4.49
CA LYS A 319 -3.63 -32.42 -5.51
C LYS A 319 -2.78 -31.48 -6.38
N GLU A 320 -2.58 -30.25 -5.95
CA GLU A 320 -1.91 -29.17 -6.68
C GLU A 320 -0.46 -29.54 -7.04
N ARG A 321 0.19 -30.42 -6.25
CA ARG A 321 1.50 -30.98 -6.61
C ARG A 321 1.45 -32.07 -7.68
N GLU A 322 0.38 -32.85 -7.78
CA GLU A 322 0.24 -33.86 -8.85
C GLU A 322 0.02 -33.19 -10.20
N GLY A 323 -0.74 -32.08 -10.25
CA GLY A 323 -0.95 -31.30 -11.47
C GLY A 323 0.32 -30.61 -11.98
N LEU A 324 1.11 -30.00 -11.10
CA LEU A 324 2.37 -29.35 -11.51
C LEU A 324 3.43 -30.37 -11.97
N ILE A 325 3.55 -31.50 -11.28
CA ILE A 325 4.49 -32.57 -11.68
C ILE A 325 4.01 -33.25 -12.97
N ALA A 326 2.70 -33.45 -13.16
CA ALA A 326 2.16 -33.97 -14.42
C ALA A 326 2.34 -32.97 -15.57
N THR A 327 2.18 -31.66 -15.32
CA THR A 327 2.40 -30.61 -16.34
C THR A 327 3.89 -30.52 -16.70
N ILE A 328 4.79 -30.55 -15.72
CA ILE A 328 6.24 -30.59 -15.96
C ILE A 328 6.63 -31.89 -16.67
N GLY A 329 6.04 -33.03 -16.29
CA GLY A 329 6.24 -34.32 -16.97
C GLY A 329 5.79 -34.30 -18.43
N ASN A 330 4.67 -33.66 -18.74
CA ASN A 330 4.19 -33.49 -20.12
C ASN A 330 5.07 -32.52 -20.94
N ILE A 331 5.69 -31.53 -20.30
CA ILE A 331 6.66 -30.62 -20.96
C ILE A 331 8.01 -31.31 -21.16
N ILE A 332 8.43 -32.20 -20.26
CA ILE A 332 9.69 -32.95 -20.38
C ILE A 332 9.55 -34.12 -21.36
N ASN A 333 8.37 -34.74 -21.45
CA ASN A 333 8.04 -35.77 -22.44
C ASN A 333 7.60 -35.19 -23.79
N VAL A 334 8.03 -33.98 -24.15
CA VAL A 334 7.94 -33.54 -25.54
C VAL A 334 8.77 -34.54 -26.34
N PRO A 335 8.15 -35.35 -27.23
CA PRO A 335 8.90 -36.31 -28.02
C PRO A 335 9.99 -35.53 -28.77
N PRO A 336 11.23 -36.06 -28.82
CA PRO A 336 12.28 -35.42 -29.60
C PRO A 336 11.70 -35.16 -30.98
N ALA A 337 11.77 -33.91 -31.43
CA ALA A 337 11.26 -33.50 -32.74
C ALA A 337 11.68 -34.56 -33.75
N GLU A 338 10.71 -35.30 -34.30
CA GLU A 338 10.99 -36.28 -35.32
C GLU A 338 11.73 -35.55 -36.42
N ASP A 339 12.92 -36.07 -36.72
CA ASP A 339 13.89 -35.48 -37.62
C ASP A 339 13.21 -34.81 -38.82
N GLU A 340 13.50 -33.51 -38.93
CA GLU A 340 13.37 -32.64 -40.10
C GLU A 340 14.04 -33.32 -41.32
N LYS A 341 13.35 -34.31 -41.92
CA LYS A 341 13.80 -35.06 -43.10
C LYS A 341 13.01 -34.76 -44.36
N THR A 342 12.15 -33.75 -44.36
CA THR A 342 11.25 -33.47 -45.48
C THR A 342 11.35 -32.04 -46.01
N GLU A 343 12.53 -31.41 -45.96
CA GLU A 343 12.77 -30.11 -46.61
C GLU A 343 14.10 -30.08 -47.39
N LYS A 344 14.43 -31.19 -48.06
CA LYS A 344 15.48 -31.22 -49.10
C LYS A 344 14.98 -31.63 -50.48
N GLY A 345 13.70 -31.99 -50.63
CA GLY A 345 13.12 -32.37 -51.92
C GLY A 345 12.63 -31.19 -52.76
N GLU A 346 12.24 -30.07 -52.15
CA GLU A 346 11.52 -29.00 -52.86
C GLU A 346 12.44 -27.89 -53.42
N ILE A 347 13.73 -27.88 -53.05
CA ILE A 347 14.70 -26.86 -53.53
C ILE A 347 15.41 -27.31 -54.83
N GLU A 348 15.43 -28.61 -55.16
CA GLU A 348 16.05 -29.08 -56.41
C GLU A 348 15.15 -28.90 -57.65
N GLU A 349 13.83 -28.81 -57.49
CA GLU A 349 12.92 -28.64 -58.63
C GLU A 349 12.86 -27.18 -59.11
N VAL A 350 13.05 -26.21 -58.22
CA VAL A 350 13.12 -24.78 -58.58
C VAL A 350 14.42 -24.43 -59.33
N LYS A 351 15.51 -25.16 -59.08
CA LYS A 351 16.82 -24.87 -59.71
C LYS A 351 16.93 -25.36 -61.17
N LYS A 352 16.15 -26.38 -61.57
CA LYS A 352 16.13 -26.84 -62.97
C LYS A 352 15.28 -25.97 -63.91
N SER A 353 14.40 -25.11 -63.38
CA SER A 353 13.59 -24.22 -64.20
C SER A 353 14.32 -22.92 -64.61
N SER A 354 15.50 -22.61 -64.05
CA SER A 354 16.23 -21.36 -64.33
C SER A 354 17.38 -21.50 -65.34
N GLU A 355 17.67 -22.69 -65.87
CA GLU A 355 18.76 -22.91 -66.85
C GLU A 355 18.28 -23.00 -68.32
N ASN A 356 17.00 -22.75 -68.61
CA ASN A 356 16.42 -22.81 -69.96
C ASN A 356 15.76 -21.50 -70.44
N ILE A 357 16.24 -20.33 -69.99
CA ILE A 357 15.84 -19.02 -70.55
C ILE A 357 17.07 -18.21 -70.95
#